data_AF-A0A3B8IEQ3-F1
#
_entry.id   AF-A0A3B8IEQ3-F1
#
_cell.length_a   1.000
_cell.length_b   1.000
_cell.length_c   1.000
_cell.angle_alpha   90.00
_cell.angle_beta   90.00
_cell.angle_gamma   90.00
#
_symmetry.space_group_name_H-M   'P 1'
#
loop_
_entity.id
_entity.type
_entity.pdbx_description
1 polymer ?
#
loop_
_entity_poly.entity_id
_entity_poly.type
_entity_poly.pdbx_seq_one_letter_code
_entity_poly.pdbx_strand_id
1 'polypeptide(L)'
;MKEVYIVSAVRTPIGSFGGMFASVTATQLGSAAMKGVLEKAGVDAKEIQEVYFGNVVSSGLGQAPARQAALGAGLSSEVPCTTVNKVCSSGMKSVMMGAQSIMLGHNDVVMAGGMESMTNVPYYIPKARSGYKYGHGQMLDGLMHDGLWEPYHQFPMGSCADNTAKEMNISREAQDEYAINSYKRSAESWANGKFADEVIPVAVPQRRGDDLILSEDEEYKAVKFEKIPGLRPVFNKDGSVTAANASTINDGASAILLMSKEKVEELGVKPIAKILSFGDAAQDPLWFTTAPSKAIPVALGRAGLEKKDVQYWEINEAFSAVALANAQELDIDQGILNVNGGSVALGHPLGASGARILTTLTSVLKQNDASVGVAGICNGGGGASAIAIERLN
;
A
#
# COMPACT_ATOMS: atom_id res chain seq x y z
N MET A 1 10.39 11.22 23.77
CA MET A 1 9.35 10.37 23.17
C MET A 1 9.89 8.96 23.15
N LYS A 2 9.05 7.94 23.38
CA LYS A 2 9.50 6.54 23.29
C LYS A 2 10.00 6.24 21.88
N GLU A 3 11.00 5.37 21.77
CA GLU A 3 11.45 4.84 20.48
C GLU A 3 10.45 3.79 19.98
N VAL A 4 10.19 3.78 18.68
CA VAL A 4 9.24 2.85 18.05
C VAL A 4 9.99 1.93 17.10
N TYR A 5 9.81 0.64 17.30
CA TYR A 5 10.38 -0.40 16.48
C TYR A 5 9.32 -1.14 15.68
N ILE A 6 9.70 -1.54 14.47
CA ILE A 6 9.01 -2.55 13.69
C ILE A 6 9.61 -3.90 14.11
N VAL A 7 8.78 -4.79 14.65
CA VAL A 7 9.21 -6.13 15.07
C VAL A 7 8.97 -7.16 13.97
N SER A 8 7.89 -7.00 13.23
CA SER A 8 7.56 -7.85 12.09
C SER A 8 6.73 -7.06 11.09
N ALA A 9 6.95 -7.31 9.81
CA ALA A 9 6.20 -6.76 8.70
C ALA A 9 5.98 -7.87 7.69
N VAL A 10 4.73 -8.06 7.26
CA VAL A 10 4.32 -9.06 6.27
C VAL A 10 3.18 -8.53 5.40
N ARG A 11 2.93 -9.24 4.31
CA ARG A 11 1.81 -9.02 3.41
C ARG A 11 1.27 -10.35 2.90
N THR A 12 0.01 -10.34 2.49
CA THR A 12 -0.52 -11.39 1.62
C THR A 12 0.16 -11.29 0.24
N PRO A 13 0.01 -12.31 -0.61
CA PRO A 13 0.13 -12.10 -2.05
C PRO A 13 -0.82 -10.99 -2.50
N ILE A 14 -0.56 -10.43 -3.67
CA ILE A 14 -1.42 -9.44 -4.31
C ILE A 14 -2.17 -10.12 -5.46
N GLY A 15 -3.50 -10.18 -5.34
CA GLY A 15 -4.39 -10.75 -6.35
C GLY A 15 -4.76 -9.71 -7.41
N SER A 16 -4.94 -10.16 -8.65
CA SER A 16 -5.46 -9.33 -9.73
C SER A 16 -6.98 -9.14 -9.61
N PHE A 17 -7.53 -8.11 -10.24
CA PHE A 17 -8.97 -7.83 -10.23
C PHE A 17 -9.79 -9.00 -10.78
N GLY A 18 -10.70 -9.55 -9.97
CA GLY A 18 -11.46 -10.75 -10.32
C GLY A 18 -10.61 -12.04 -10.36
N GLY A 19 -9.37 -11.98 -9.88
CA GLY A 19 -8.40 -13.08 -9.89
C GLY A 19 -8.46 -13.94 -8.65
N MET A 20 -7.29 -14.32 -8.13
CA MET A 20 -7.17 -15.39 -7.14
C MET A 20 -7.85 -15.13 -5.79
N PHE A 21 -8.13 -13.86 -5.45
CA PHE A 21 -8.84 -13.48 -4.21
C PHE A 21 -10.30 -13.06 -4.42
N ALA A 22 -10.90 -13.33 -5.58
CA ALA A 22 -12.27 -12.87 -5.87
C ALA A 22 -13.33 -13.34 -4.85
N SER A 23 -13.11 -14.46 -4.15
CA SER A 23 -14.00 -14.99 -3.11
C SER A 23 -13.61 -14.61 -1.68
N VAL A 24 -12.58 -13.77 -1.49
CA VAL A 24 -12.00 -13.43 -0.18
C VAL A 24 -12.20 -11.95 0.10
N THR A 25 -12.88 -11.62 1.20
CA THR A 25 -13.13 -10.23 1.57
C THR A 25 -11.87 -9.51 2.04
N ALA A 26 -11.87 -8.17 1.98
CA ALA A 26 -10.79 -7.35 2.54
C ALA A 26 -10.51 -7.69 4.01
N THR A 27 -11.56 -7.93 4.81
CA THR A 27 -11.42 -8.26 6.25
C THR A 27 -10.77 -9.62 6.47
N GLN A 28 -11.03 -10.61 5.62
CA GLN A 28 -10.37 -11.92 5.67
C GLN A 28 -8.89 -11.82 5.27
N LEU A 29 -8.56 -11.03 4.25
CA LEU A 29 -7.15 -10.74 3.88
C LEU A 29 -6.43 -10.04 5.04
N GLY A 30 -7.07 -9.05 5.68
CA GLY A 30 -6.57 -8.38 6.87
C GLY A 30 -6.32 -9.36 8.02
N SER A 31 -7.24 -10.28 8.28
CA SER A 31 -7.05 -11.33 9.29
C SER A 31 -5.84 -12.22 8.99
N ALA A 32 -5.67 -12.64 7.73
CA ALA A 32 -4.53 -13.45 7.31
C ALA A 32 -3.19 -12.71 7.54
N ALA A 33 -3.12 -11.44 7.15
CA ALA A 33 -1.91 -10.62 7.36
C ALA A 33 -1.61 -10.42 8.86
N MET A 34 -2.61 -10.10 9.69
CA MET A 34 -2.43 -9.93 11.14
C MET A 34 -2.01 -11.23 11.83
N LYS A 35 -2.56 -12.37 11.42
CA LYS A 35 -2.12 -13.68 11.93
C LYS A 35 -0.67 -13.97 11.52
N GLY A 36 -0.35 -13.78 10.24
CA GLY A 36 1.00 -14.01 9.73
C GLY A 36 2.06 -13.12 10.38
N VAL A 37 1.74 -11.85 10.69
CA VAL A 37 2.72 -10.94 11.32
C VAL A 37 3.03 -11.36 12.76
N LEU A 38 2.02 -11.83 13.51
CA LEU A 38 2.17 -12.34 14.88
C LEU A 38 2.95 -13.65 14.91
N GLU A 39 2.61 -14.60 14.03
CA GLU A 39 3.31 -15.87 13.90
C GLU A 39 4.79 -15.66 13.56
N LYS A 40 5.09 -14.79 12.60
CA LYS A 40 6.47 -14.44 12.23
C LYS A 40 7.21 -13.72 13.37
N ALA A 41 6.53 -12.89 14.15
CA ALA A 41 7.13 -12.19 15.29
C ALA A 41 7.36 -13.09 16.51
N GLY A 42 6.62 -14.21 16.61
CA GLY A 42 6.60 -15.02 17.83
C GLY A 42 5.95 -14.31 19.02
N VAL A 43 5.01 -13.39 18.76
CA VAL A 43 4.34 -12.56 19.78
C VAL A 43 2.92 -13.07 20.01
N ASP A 44 2.52 -13.24 21.28
CA ASP A 44 1.15 -13.63 21.64
C ASP A 44 0.17 -12.49 21.27
N ALA A 45 -0.97 -12.85 20.66
CA ALA A 45 -2.03 -11.92 20.31
C ALA A 45 -2.56 -11.12 21.50
N LYS A 46 -2.39 -11.62 22.73
CA LYS A 46 -2.75 -10.92 23.98
C LYS A 46 -1.91 -9.68 24.27
N GLU A 47 -0.72 -9.60 23.69
CA GLU A 47 0.15 -8.42 23.86
C GLU A 47 -0.37 -7.22 23.07
N ILE A 48 -1.22 -7.42 22.04
CA ILE A 48 -1.74 -6.33 21.22
C ILE A 48 -2.68 -5.46 22.04
N GLN A 49 -2.38 -4.16 22.09
CA GLN A 49 -3.17 -3.19 22.86
C GLN A 49 -4.08 -2.35 21.97
N GLU A 50 -3.74 -2.16 20.69
CA GLU A 50 -4.58 -1.42 19.74
C GLU A 50 -4.33 -1.85 18.29
N VAL A 51 -5.35 -1.71 17.45
CA VAL A 51 -5.26 -1.92 16.01
C VAL A 51 -5.64 -0.64 15.25
N TYR A 52 -4.74 -0.14 14.41
CA TYR A 52 -5.05 0.83 13.36
C TYR A 52 -4.90 0.15 12.01
N PHE A 53 -5.95 0.10 11.20
CA PHE A 53 -5.88 -0.61 9.91
C PHE A 53 -6.56 0.13 8.78
N GLY A 54 -5.80 0.33 7.70
CA GLY A 54 -6.24 1.03 6.50
C GLY A 54 -7.27 0.24 5.70
N ASN A 55 -8.35 0.90 5.27
CA ASN A 55 -9.28 0.40 4.26
C ASN A 55 -9.98 1.58 3.58
N VAL A 56 -9.98 1.63 2.24
CA VAL A 56 -10.53 2.79 1.51
C VAL A 56 -11.99 2.58 1.20
N VAL A 57 -12.32 1.48 0.52
CA VAL A 57 -13.69 1.25 0.05
C VAL A 57 -14.38 0.25 0.97
N SER A 58 -14.91 0.76 2.08
CA SER A 58 -15.55 -0.07 3.10
C SER A 58 -17.00 -0.50 2.78
N SER A 59 -17.52 -0.07 1.63
CA SER A 59 -18.91 -0.35 1.24
C SER A 59 -19.16 -1.84 1.09
N GLY A 60 -20.19 -2.35 1.77
CA GLY A 60 -20.52 -3.77 1.78
C GLY A 60 -19.74 -4.62 2.77
N LEU A 61 -18.71 -4.09 3.44
CA LEU A 61 -17.92 -4.84 4.44
C LEU A 61 -18.63 -4.97 5.80
N GLY A 62 -19.65 -4.17 6.07
CA GLY A 62 -20.31 -4.11 7.38
C GLY A 62 -19.58 -3.20 8.38
N GLN A 63 -19.98 -3.28 9.66
CA GLN A 63 -19.47 -2.37 10.69
C GLN A 63 -18.02 -2.71 11.07
N ALA A 64 -17.21 -1.65 11.26
CA ALA A 64 -15.84 -1.72 11.79
C ALA A 64 -14.92 -2.76 11.09
N PRO A 65 -14.56 -2.58 9.80
CA PRO A 65 -13.73 -3.54 9.07
C PRO A 65 -12.43 -3.93 9.80
N ALA A 66 -11.67 -2.98 10.36
CA ALA A 66 -10.45 -3.28 11.12
C ALA A 66 -10.71 -4.21 12.31
N ARG A 67 -11.88 -4.07 12.96
CA ARG A 67 -12.28 -4.92 14.08
C ARG A 67 -12.65 -6.33 13.61
N GLN A 68 -13.32 -6.46 12.46
CA GLN A 68 -13.58 -7.77 11.87
C GLN A 68 -12.29 -8.50 11.55
N ALA A 69 -11.31 -7.80 10.96
CA ALA A 69 -10.00 -8.36 10.66
C ALA A 69 -9.25 -8.80 11.93
N ALA A 70 -9.23 -7.96 12.97
CA ALA A 70 -8.59 -8.27 14.26
C ALA A 70 -9.21 -9.51 14.93
N LEU A 71 -10.55 -9.59 15.00
CA LEU A 71 -11.23 -10.75 15.57
C LEU A 71 -11.01 -12.02 14.74
N GLY A 72 -11.02 -11.90 13.41
CA GLY A 72 -10.72 -13.02 12.51
C GLY A 72 -9.26 -13.51 12.60
N ALA A 73 -8.35 -12.66 13.04
CA ALA A 73 -6.96 -13.03 13.37
C ALA A 73 -6.79 -13.60 14.78
N GLY A 74 -7.86 -13.68 15.58
CA GLY A 74 -7.82 -14.23 16.94
C GLY A 74 -7.39 -13.24 18.03
N LEU A 75 -7.39 -11.93 17.75
CA LEU A 75 -7.12 -10.94 18.80
C LEU A 75 -8.28 -10.89 19.81
N SER A 76 -7.96 -10.50 21.04
CA SER A 76 -8.93 -10.35 22.12
C SER A 76 -10.03 -9.34 21.74
N SER A 77 -11.26 -9.61 22.19
CA SER A 77 -12.36 -8.67 22.06
C SER A 77 -12.17 -7.37 22.86
N GLU A 78 -11.18 -7.29 23.74
CA GLU A 78 -10.87 -6.08 24.49
C GLU A 78 -9.98 -5.10 23.71
N VAL A 79 -9.38 -5.53 22.59
CA VAL A 79 -8.46 -4.69 21.79
C VAL A 79 -9.25 -3.62 21.00
N PRO A 80 -9.09 -2.31 21.26
CA PRO A 80 -9.67 -1.26 20.43
C PRO A 80 -9.16 -1.33 18.98
N CYS A 81 -10.04 -1.04 18.02
CA CYS A 81 -9.71 -1.07 16.61
C CYS A 81 -10.27 0.15 15.88
N THR A 82 -9.45 0.78 15.04
CA THR A 82 -9.83 1.91 14.21
C THR A 82 -9.55 1.61 12.74
N THR A 83 -10.58 1.76 11.90
CA THR A 83 -10.42 1.71 10.44
C THR A 83 -10.01 3.10 9.96
N VAL A 84 -8.89 3.17 9.24
CA VAL A 84 -8.32 4.44 8.76
C VAL A 84 -8.56 4.57 7.27
N ASN A 85 -9.10 5.70 6.83
CA ASN A 85 -9.21 6.03 5.40
C ASN A 85 -8.47 7.35 5.10
N LYS A 86 -7.35 7.22 4.40
CA LYS A 86 -6.60 8.30 3.74
C LYS A 86 -6.31 7.88 2.28
N VAL A 87 -7.29 7.27 1.62
CA VAL A 87 -7.19 6.64 0.29
C VAL A 87 -5.96 5.72 0.23
N CYS A 88 -5.11 5.78 -0.80
CA CYS A 88 -3.95 4.91 -0.97
C CYS A 88 -2.96 4.96 0.22
N SER A 89 -2.89 6.09 0.93
CA SER A 89 -2.00 6.28 2.09
C SER A 89 -2.54 5.65 3.38
N SER A 90 -3.73 5.02 3.37
CA SER A 90 -4.40 4.52 4.59
C SER A 90 -3.51 3.60 5.42
N GLY A 91 -2.90 2.59 4.79
CA GLY A 91 -2.03 1.64 5.47
C GLY A 91 -0.73 2.25 6.00
N MET A 92 -0.22 3.32 5.36
CA MET A 92 0.93 4.05 5.90
C MET A 92 0.50 4.96 7.06
N LYS A 93 -0.68 5.59 6.95
CA LYS A 93 -1.21 6.49 7.97
C LYS A 93 -1.53 5.73 9.27
N SER A 94 -2.01 4.50 9.19
CA SER A 94 -2.20 3.65 10.36
C SER A 94 -0.89 3.33 11.09
N VAL A 95 0.21 3.13 10.36
CA VAL A 95 1.55 2.96 10.97
C VAL A 95 1.97 4.22 11.71
N MET A 96 1.74 5.41 11.11
CA MET A 96 2.00 6.68 11.80
C MET A 96 1.17 6.83 13.07
N MET A 97 -0.13 6.51 13.03
CA MET A 97 -1.01 6.59 14.20
C MET A 97 -0.55 5.63 15.31
N GLY A 98 -0.18 4.39 14.96
CA GLY A 98 0.38 3.43 15.92
C GLY A 98 1.71 3.90 16.51
N ALA A 99 2.61 4.44 15.69
CA ALA A 99 3.87 5.01 16.17
C ALA A 99 3.63 6.21 17.09
N GLN A 100 2.73 7.13 16.74
CA GLN A 100 2.36 8.26 17.60
C GLN A 100 1.81 7.80 18.94
N SER A 101 0.95 6.79 18.95
CA SER A 101 0.40 6.23 20.18
C SER A 101 1.49 5.67 21.10
N ILE A 102 2.51 5.01 20.54
CA ILE A 102 3.65 4.50 21.30
C ILE A 102 4.55 5.63 21.80
N MET A 103 4.89 6.58 20.92
CA MET A 103 5.73 7.74 21.25
C MET A 103 5.19 8.56 22.43
N LEU A 104 3.86 8.66 22.53
CA LEU A 104 3.13 9.37 23.59
C LEU A 104 2.91 8.52 24.85
N GLY A 105 3.25 7.22 24.82
CA GLY A 105 3.11 6.31 25.94
C GLY A 105 1.68 5.84 26.22
N HIS A 106 0.77 5.94 25.24
CA HIS A 106 -0.58 5.39 25.36
C HIS A 106 -0.59 3.87 25.19
N ASN A 107 0.28 3.36 24.31
CA ASN A 107 0.43 1.95 24.00
C ASN A 107 1.93 1.60 23.92
N ASP A 108 2.23 0.31 23.95
CA ASP A 108 3.53 -0.33 23.82
C ASP A 108 3.55 -1.37 22.70
N VAL A 109 2.41 -1.97 22.35
CA VAL A 109 2.30 -2.93 21.23
C VAL A 109 1.08 -2.59 20.39
N VAL A 110 1.31 -2.23 19.12
CA VAL A 110 0.24 -1.80 18.20
C VAL A 110 0.31 -2.59 16.89
N MET A 111 -0.85 -3.12 16.48
CA MET A 111 -1.04 -3.69 15.15
C MET A 111 -1.38 -2.58 14.17
N ALA A 112 -0.55 -2.40 13.14
CA ALA A 112 -0.77 -1.43 12.08
C ALA A 112 -0.77 -2.08 10.70
N GLY A 113 -1.36 -1.43 9.69
CA GLY A 113 -1.27 -1.90 8.31
C GLY A 113 -2.50 -1.55 7.49
N GLY A 114 -2.83 -2.31 6.47
CA GLY A 114 -4.07 -2.10 5.72
C GLY A 114 -4.50 -3.30 4.89
N MET A 115 -5.73 -3.24 4.41
CA MET A 115 -6.39 -4.24 3.57
C MET A 115 -7.26 -3.57 2.53
N GLU A 116 -7.36 -4.23 1.37
CA GLU A 116 -8.32 -3.87 0.34
C GLU A 116 -8.74 -5.13 -0.43
N SER A 117 -10.00 -5.16 -0.84
CA SER A 117 -10.48 -6.07 -1.88
C SER A 117 -11.28 -5.21 -2.85
N MET A 118 -10.59 -4.73 -3.88
CA MET A 118 -11.18 -3.92 -4.94
C MET A 118 -12.16 -4.76 -5.77
N THR A 119 -11.91 -6.07 -5.90
CA THR A 119 -12.79 -7.03 -6.57
C THR A 119 -14.17 -7.14 -5.92
N ASN A 120 -14.25 -7.01 -4.59
CA ASN A 120 -15.51 -7.19 -3.87
C ASN A 120 -16.32 -5.90 -3.67
N VAL A 121 -15.87 -4.76 -4.21
CA VAL A 121 -16.58 -3.49 -4.06
C VAL A 121 -17.91 -3.53 -4.82
N PRO A 122 -19.06 -3.25 -4.17
CA PRO A 122 -20.35 -3.31 -4.83
C PRO A 122 -20.64 -2.06 -5.67
N TYR A 123 -21.61 -2.18 -6.57
CA TYR A 123 -22.24 -1.04 -7.22
C TYR A 123 -23.27 -0.36 -6.31
N TYR A 124 -23.46 0.95 -6.46
CA TYR A 124 -24.44 1.75 -5.70
C TYR A 124 -25.65 2.13 -6.56
N ILE A 125 -26.81 2.23 -5.90
CA ILE A 125 -28.05 2.78 -6.47
C ILE A 125 -28.47 3.99 -5.60
N PRO A 126 -27.98 5.21 -5.90
CA PRO A 126 -28.01 6.34 -4.96
C PRO A 126 -29.39 6.73 -4.45
N LYS A 127 -30.43 6.60 -5.28
CA LYS A 127 -31.80 6.98 -4.90
C LYS A 127 -32.68 5.77 -4.56
N ALA A 128 -32.11 4.58 -4.36
CA ALA A 128 -32.90 3.39 -4.00
C ALA A 128 -33.72 3.59 -2.71
N ARG A 129 -33.18 4.35 -1.74
CA ARG A 129 -33.87 4.62 -0.46
C ARG A 129 -35.05 5.59 -0.59
N SER A 130 -34.92 6.63 -1.41
CA SER A 130 -35.93 7.70 -1.56
C SER A 130 -36.83 7.56 -2.80
N GLY A 131 -36.48 6.65 -3.70
CA GLY A 131 -37.18 6.39 -4.96
C GLY A 131 -36.76 7.34 -6.09
N TYR A 132 -36.78 6.83 -7.32
CA TYR A 132 -36.48 7.62 -8.54
C TYR A 132 -37.72 8.34 -9.11
N LYS A 133 -38.93 8.03 -8.61
CA LYS A 133 -40.24 8.51 -9.09
C LYS A 133 -40.53 8.19 -10.56
N TYR A 134 -39.90 8.89 -11.51
CA TYR A 134 -40.09 8.72 -12.96
C TYR A 134 -38.80 9.08 -13.71
N GLY A 135 -38.41 8.26 -14.69
CA GLY A 135 -37.20 8.45 -15.50
C GLY A 135 -36.06 7.46 -15.20
N HIS A 136 -34.95 7.58 -15.94
CA HIS A 136 -33.78 6.70 -15.80
C HIS A 136 -32.99 6.95 -14.50
N GLY A 137 -32.30 5.92 -14.03
CA GLY A 137 -31.38 5.98 -12.89
C GLY A 137 -29.98 5.50 -13.29
N GLN A 138 -28.98 5.88 -12.49
CA GLN A 138 -27.60 5.45 -12.66
C GLN A 138 -27.23 4.43 -11.58
N MET A 139 -26.52 3.39 -12.00
CA MET A 139 -25.79 2.49 -11.12
C MET A 139 -24.34 2.98 -11.09
N LEU A 140 -23.84 3.36 -9.91
CA LEU A 140 -22.47 3.83 -9.75
C LEU A 140 -21.55 2.66 -9.43
N ASP A 141 -20.42 2.57 -10.11
CA ASP A 141 -19.34 1.67 -9.70
C ASP A 141 -18.73 2.22 -8.41
N GLY A 142 -18.86 1.47 -7.30
CA GLY A 142 -18.40 1.93 -6.00
C GLY A 142 -16.89 2.08 -5.91
N LEU A 143 -16.14 1.27 -6.66
CA LEU A 143 -14.67 1.31 -6.65
C LEU A 143 -14.21 2.58 -7.36
N MET A 144 -14.80 2.84 -8.53
CA MET A 144 -14.54 4.09 -9.23
C MET A 144 -14.92 5.29 -8.36
N HIS A 145 -16.12 5.29 -7.78
CA HIS A 145 -16.68 6.42 -7.05
C HIS A 145 -15.88 6.78 -5.79
N ASP A 146 -15.55 5.81 -4.94
CA ASP A 146 -14.95 6.05 -3.63
C ASP A 146 -13.42 5.92 -3.63
N GLY A 147 -12.86 5.21 -4.61
CA GLY A 147 -11.43 4.88 -4.65
C GLY A 147 -10.63 5.56 -5.76
N LEU A 148 -11.24 5.80 -6.94
CA LEU A 148 -10.49 6.11 -8.18
C LEU A 148 -11.02 7.36 -8.93
N TRP A 149 -11.82 8.20 -8.28
CA TRP A 149 -12.42 9.39 -8.88
C TRP A 149 -11.89 10.69 -8.25
N GLU A 150 -11.64 11.70 -9.09
CA GLU A 150 -11.24 13.04 -8.66
C GLU A 150 -12.51 13.88 -8.47
N PRO A 151 -12.90 14.21 -7.23
CA PRO A 151 -14.21 14.81 -6.98
C PRO A 151 -14.31 16.27 -7.43
N TYR A 152 -13.20 16.99 -7.59
CA TYR A 152 -13.23 18.43 -7.89
C TYR A 152 -13.25 18.72 -9.40
N HIS A 153 -12.52 17.95 -10.19
CA HIS A 153 -12.43 18.06 -11.65
C HIS A 153 -13.28 17.02 -12.40
N GLN A 154 -13.83 16.05 -11.66
CA GLN A 154 -14.77 15.04 -12.17
C GLN A 154 -14.21 14.15 -13.28
N PHE A 155 -13.07 13.51 -13.01
CA PHE A 155 -12.46 12.53 -13.91
C PHE A 155 -11.80 11.37 -13.13
N PRO A 156 -11.36 10.28 -13.79
CA PRO A 156 -10.58 9.23 -13.14
C PRO A 156 -9.17 9.68 -12.75
N MET A 157 -8.59 9.10 -11.68
CA MET A 157 -7.24 9.45 -11.18
C MET A 157 -6.13 9.47 -12.25
N GLY A 158 -6.22 8.63 -13.28
CA GLY A 158 -5.22 8.59 -14.35
C GLY A 158 -5.14 9.88 -15.17
N SER A 159 -6.19 10.69 -15.22
CA SER A 159 -6.15 12.01 -15.88
C SER A 159 -5.22 13.00 -15.16
N CYS A 160 -5.08 12.91 -13.83
CA CYS A 160 -4.05 13.66 -13.10
C CYS A 160 -2.63 13.19 -13.48
N ALA A 161 -2.43 11.89 -13.70
CA ALA A 161 -1.14 11.35 -14.14
C ALA A 161 -0.79 11.80 -15.56
N ASP A 162 -1.76 11.84 -16.48
CA ASP A 162 -1.60 12.47 -17.79
C ASP A 162 -1.20 13.95 -17.67
N ASN A 163 -1.85 14.70 -16.76
CA ASN A 163 -1.50 16.09 -16.50
C ASN A 163 -0.06 16.24 -16.02
N THR A 164 0.36 15.44 -15.04
CA THR A 164 1.74 15.45 -14.54
C THR A 164 2.75 15.09 -15.62
N ALA A 165 2.49 14.05 -16.40
CA ALA A 165 3.38 13.64 -17.47
C ALA A 165 3.58 14.77 -18.50
N LYS A 166 2.49 15.45 -18.88
CA LYS A 166 2.54 16.60 -19.77
C LYS A 166 3.34 17.76 -19.18
N GLU A 167 2.98 18.22 -17.98
CA GLU A 167 3.59 19.42 -17.37
C GLU A 167 5.06 19.22 -16.97
N MET A 168 5.45 17.98 -16.65
CA MET A 168 6.84 17.63 -16.30
C MET A 168 7.66 17.09 -17.49
N ASN A 169 7.09 17.04 -18.69
CA ASN A 169 7.72 16.50 -19.90
C ASN A 169 8.18 15.04 -19.78
N ILE A 170 7.40 14.20 -19.08
CA ILE A 170 7.64 12.77 -18.97
C ILE A 170 7.01 12.08 -20.18
N SER A 171 7.85 11.63 -21.12
CA SER A 171 7.37 11.02 -22.35
C SER A 171 6.62 9.70 -22.11
N ARG A 172 5.82 9.30 -23.11
CA ARG A 172 5.16 8.00 -23.12
C ARG A 172 6.19 6.86 -23.07
N GLU A 173 7.27 7.00 -23.82
CA GLU A 173 8.34 6.00 -23.92
C GLU A 173 9.03 5.81 -22.57
N ALA A 174 9.27 6.89 -21.82
CA ALA A 174 9.85 6.82 -20.48
C ALA A 174 8.91 6.10 -19.49
N GLN A 175 7.60 6.35 -19.56
CA GLN A 175 6.61 5.66 -18.72
C GLN A 175 6.53 4.16 -19.04
N ASP A 176 6.58 3.80 -20.32
CA ASP A 176 6.57 2.41 -20.78
C ASP A 176 7.88 1.69 -20.42
N GLU A 177 9.03 2.34 -20.59
CA GLU A 177 10.33 1.79 -20.18
C GLU A 177 10.37 1.54 -18.67
N TYR A 178 9.91 2.50 -17.86
CA TYR A 178 9.80 2.33 -16.42
C TYR A 178 8.91 1.14 -16.05
N ALA A 179 7.74 1.01 -16.70
CA ALA A 179 6.83 -0.11 -16.48
C ALA A 179 7.51 -1.44 -16.81
N ILE A 180 8.14 -1.56 -17.98
CA ILE A 180 8.88 -2.75 -18.40
C ILE A 180 9.92 -3.15 -17.36
N ASN A 181 10.66 -2.18 -16.82
CA ASN A 181 11.66 -2.43 -15.80
C ASN A 181 11.04 -2.86 -14.46
N SER A 182 9.91 -2.27 -14.05
CA SER A 182 9.16 -2.70 -12.86
C SER A 182 8.71 -4.17 -12.97
N TYR A 183 8.19 -4.58 -14.14
CA TYR A 183 7.82 -5.98 -14.41
C TYR A 183 9.02 -6.93 -14.39
N LYS A 184 10.12 -6.56 -15.04
CA LYS A 184 11.36 -7.37 -15.04
C LYS A 184 11.92 -7.55 -13.63
N ARG A 185 12.01 -6.47 -12.85
CA ARG A 185 12.47 -6.51 -11.45
C ARG A 185 11.57 -7.36 -10.57
N SER A 186 10.25 -7.26 -10.76
CA SER A 186 9.27 -8.08 -10.02
C SER A 186 9.45 -9.56 -10.33
N ALA A 187 9.56 -9.92 -11.61
CA ALA A 187 9.77 -11.29 -12.04
C ALA A 187 11.10 -11.88 -11.53
N GLU A 188 12.18 -11.11 -11.61
CA GLU A 188 13.48 -11.49 -11.07
C GLU A 188 13.45 -11.64 -9.55
N SER A 189 12.76 -10.73 -8.84
CA SER A 189 12.64 -10.77 -7.38
C SER A 189 11.86 -11.98 -6.90
N TRP A 190 10.78 -12.35 -7.60
CA TRP A 190 10.05 -13.59 -7.37
C TRP A 190 10.92 -14.83 -7.66
N ALA A 191 11.61 -14.86 -8.80
CA ALA A 191 12.49 -15.98 -9.17
C ALA A 191 13.65 -16.19 -8.18
N ASN A 192 14.17 -15.11 -7.61
CA ASN A 192 15.25 -15.13 -6.62
C ASN A 192 14.76 -15.24 -5.17
N GLY A 193 13.46 -15.44 -4.94
CA GLY A 193 12.90 -15.62 -3.59
C GLY A 193 12.98 -14.38 -2.69
N LYS A 194 13.13 -13.18 -3.25
CA LYS A 194 13.27 -11.94 -2.46
C LYS A 194 12.01 -11.60 -1.64
N PHE A 195 10.85 -12.10 -2.03
CA PHE A 195 9.60 -11.89 -1.30
C PHE A 195 9.32 -12.94 -0.21
N ALA A 196 10.18 -13.95 -0.06
CA ALA A 196 9.96 -15.06 0.87
C ALA A 196 9.85 -14.62 2.33
N ASP A 197 10.56 -13.56 2.71
CA ASP A 197 10.47 -13.02 4.06
C ASP A 197 9.17 -12.24 4.29
N GLU A 198 8.62 -11.55 3.28
CA GLU A 198 7.47 -10.66 3.49
C GLU A 198 6.11 -11.26 3.12
N VAL A 199 6.05 -12.25 2.22
CA VAL A 199 4.78 -12.84 1.77
C VAL A 199 4.40 -14.03 2.64
N ILE A 200 3.23 -13.96 3.27
CA ILE A 200 2.62 -15.08 3.99
C ILE A 200 1.57 -15.78 3.11
N PRO A 201 1.50 -17.11 3.10
CA PRO A 201 0.50 -17.83 2.33
C PRO A 201 -0.92 -17.57 2.87
N VAL A 202 -1.90 -17.47 1.98
CA VAL A 202 -3.31 -17.29 2.31
C VAL A 202 -4.10 -18.53 1.90
N ALA A 203 -4.84 -19.10 2.84
CA ALA A 203 -5.77 -20.20 2.58
C ALA A 203 -7.10 -19.65 2.05
N VAL A 204 -7.50 -20.08 0.86
CA VAL A 204 -8.76 -19.68 0.21
C VAL A 204 -9.74 -20.84 0.19
N PRO A 205 -10.88 -20.73 0.91
CA PRO A 205 -11.89 -21.78 0.98
C PRO A 205 -12.41 -22.20 -0.39
N GLN A 206 -12.43 -23.51 -0.63
CA GLN A 206 -12.97 -24.09 -1.85
C GLN A 206 -14.38 -24.64 -1.62
N ARG A 207 -15.23 -24.60 -2.66
CA ARG A 207 -16.59 -25.17 -2.58
C ARG A 207 -16.56 -26.68 -2.24
N ARG A 208 -15.51 -27.38 -2.66
CA ARG A 208 -15.24 -28.80 -2.38
C ARG A 208 -13.74 -29.01 -2.25
N GLY A 209 -13.33 -29.83 -1.28
CA GLY A 209 -11.92 -30.14 -1.04
C GLY A 209 -11.27 -29.21 -0.02
N ASP A 210 -9.95 -29.35 0.12
CA ASP A 210 -9.13 -28.54 1.01
C ASP A 210 -8.99 -27.10 0.48
N ASP A 211 -8.59 -26.18 1.36
CA ASP A 211 -8.33 -24.79 1.00
C ASP A 211 -7.20 -24.68 -0.03
N LEU A 212 -7.37 -23.77 -0.98
CA LEU A 212 -6.30 -23.43 -1.93
C LEU A 212 -5.32 -22.50 -1.24
N ILE A 213 -4.06 -22.92 -1.12
CA ILE A 213 -3.00 -22.09 -0.55
C ILE A 213 -2.39 -21.23 -1.65
N LEU A 214 -2.54 -19.91 -1.52
CA LEU A 214 -1.98 -18.91 -2.43
C LEU A 214 -0.79 -18.23 -1.77
N SER A 215 0.35 -18.19 -2.44
CA SER A 215 1.63 -17.72 -1.86
C SER A 215 2.46 -16.84 -2.79
N GLU A 216 1.91 -16.41 -3.93
CA GLU A 216 2.64 -15.71 -4.97
C GLU A 216 1.78 -14.62 -5.62
N ASP A 217 2.35 -13.45 -5.90
CA ASP A 217 1.64 -12.35 -6.57
C ASP A 217 1.24 -12.75 -8.00
N GLU A 218 0.06 -12.30 -8.44
CA GLU A 218 -0.54 -12.73 -9.71
C GLU A 218 -0.08 -11.86 -10.91
N GLU A 219 -0.03 -10.54 -10.70
CA GLU A 219 -0.02 -9.56 -11.80
C GLU A 219 1.26 -9.55 -12.63
N TYR A 220 2.43 -9.71 -12.02
CA TYR A 220 3.71 -9.54 -12.71
C TYR A 220 3.93 -10.56 -13.86
N LYS A 221 3.14 -11.64 -13.88
CA LYS A 221 3.16 -12.69 -14.90
C LYS A 221 2.29 -12.37 -16.12
N ALA A 222 1.39 -11.41 -16.02
CA ALA A 222 0.38 -11.13 -17.05
C ALA A 222 0.90 -10.27 -18.22
N VAL A 223 2.07 -9.64 -18.06
CA VAL A 223 2.62 -8.68 -19.01
C VAL A 223 2.97 -9.30 -20.37
N LYS A 224 2.70 -8.54 -21.43
CA LYS A 224 3.09 -8.84 -22.81
C LYS A 224 3.96 -7.70 -23.34
N PHE A 225 5.26 -7.80 -23.11
CA PHE A 225 6.21 -6.72 -23.33
C PHE A 225 6.15 -6.13 -24.75
N GLU A 226 5.98 -6.99 -25.76
CA GLU A 226 5.88 -6.59 -27.16
C GLU A 226 4.64 -5.75 -27.49
N LYS A 227 3.61 -5.79 -26.64
CA LYS A 227 2.37 -5.03 -26.82
C LYS A 227 2.41 -3.64 -26.21
N ILE A 228 3.30 -3.40 -25.24
CA ILE A 228 3.32 -2.17 -24.43
C ILE A 228 3.37 -0.91 -25.32
N PRO A 229 4.28 -0.77 -26.29
CA PRO A 229 4.34 0.43 -27.13
C PRO A 229 3.07 0.66 -27.96
N GLY A 230 2.34 -0.39 -28.29
CA GLY A 230 1.12 -0.33 -29.10
C GLY A 230 -0.17 -0.07 -28.30
N LEU A 231 -0.10 0.00 -26.96
CA LEU A 231 -1.28 0.24 -26.13
C LEU A 231 -1.78 1.68 -26.29
N ARG A 232 -3.10 1.80 -26.38
CA ARG A 232 -3.79 3.10 -26.43
C ARG A 232 -3.86 3.71 -25.03
N PRO A 233 -3.80 5.05 -24.92
CA PRO A 233 -4.12 5.75 -23.69
C PRO A 233 -5.50 5.38 -23.14
N VAL A 234 -5.62 5.28 -21.81
CA VAL A 234 -6.85 4.82 -21.13
C VAL A 234 -7.77 5.99 -20.74
N PHE A 235 -7.19 7.12 -20.31
CA PHE A 235 -7.95 8.18 -19.64
C PHE A 235 -8.26 9.38 -20.55
N ASN A 236 -7.32 9.74 -21.42
CA ASN A 236 -7.49 10.80 -22.42
C ASN A 236 -6.95 10.32 -23.77
N LYS A 237 -7.61 10.69 -24.89
CA LYS A 237 -7.19 10.31 -26.25
C LYS A 237 -5.78 10.80 -26.58
N ASP A 238 -5.42 11.98 -26.08
CA ASP A 238 -4.11 12.60 -26.24
C ASP A 238 -3.21 12.35 -25.01
N GLY A 239 -3.61 11.43 -24.14
CA GLY A 239 -2.88 11.05 -22.94
C GLY A 239 -1.68 10.15 -23.23
N SER A 240 -0.93 9.85 -22.18
CA SER A 240 0.25 8.99 -22.18
C SER A 240 0.11 7.77 -21.27
N VAL A 241 -0.84 7.82 -20.32
CA VAL A 241 -1.09 6.72 -19.39
C VAL A 241 -1.88 5.60 -20.08
N THR A 242 -1.37 4.38 -19.98
CA THR A 242 -1.94 3.14 -20.52
C THR A 242 -2.16 2.10 -19.42
N ALA A 243 -2.85 1.01 -19.76
CA ALA A 243 -3.02 -0.12 -18.86
C ALA A 243 -1.71 -0.80 -18.44
N ALA A 244 -0.61 -0.65 -19.21
CA ALA A 244 0.68 -1.26 -18.85
C ALA A 244 1.56 -0.37 -17.98
N ASN A 245 1.39 0.96 -18.04
CA ASN A 245 2.17 1.92 -17.27
C ASN A 245 1.36 2.56 -16.11
N ALA A 246 0.18 1.99 -15.83
CA ALA A 246 -0.61 2.22 -14.64
C ALA A 246 -0.58 0.97 -13.77
N SER A 247 -0.66 1.12 -12.45
CA SER A 247 -0.97 -0.01 -11.58
C SER A 247 -2.35 -0.59 -11.88
N THR A 248 -2.50 -1.90 -11.65
CA THR A 248 -3.79 -2.56 -11.84
C THR A 248 -4.68 -2.43 -10.61
N ILE A 249 -5.89 -2.97 -10.72
CA ILE A 249 -6.84 -3.07 -9.63
C ILE A 249 -6.56 -4.38 -8.91
N ASN A 250 -6.40 -4.35 -7.58
CA ASN A 250 -5.88 -5.51 -6.84
C ASN A 250 -6.49 -5.70 -5.46
N ASP A 251 -6.36 -6.93 -4.98
CA ASP A 251 -6.78 -7.35 -3.65
C ASP A 251 -5.55 -7.75 -2.83
N GLY A 252 -5.49 -7.34 -1.57
CA GLY A 252 -4.40 -7.71 -0.68
C GLY A 252 -4.43 -7.01 0.66
N ALA A 253 -3.59 -7.48 1.58
CA ALA A 253 -3.39 -6.87 2.89
C ALA A 253 -1.91 -6.89 3.32
N SER A 254 -1.52 -5.96 4.18
CA SER A 254 -0.20 -5.91 4.81
C SER A 254 -0.35 -5.50 6.27
N ALA A 255 0.38 -6.18 7.14
CA ALA A 255 0.36 -5.96 8.58
C ALA A 255 1.77 -5.77 9.12
N ILE A 256 1.90 -4.84 10.06
CA ILE A 256 3.15 -4.38 10.66
C ILE A 256 2.93 -4.33 12.16
N LEU A 257 3.76 -5.06 12.90
CA LEU A 257 3.75 -5.07 14.36
C LEU A 257 4.73 -4.03 14.88
N LEU A 258 4.19 -3.02 15.56
CA LEU A 258 4.96 -1.95 16.19
C LEU A 258 5.10 -2.21 17.68
N MET A 259 6.29 -1.95 18.23
CA MET A 259 6.53 -2.04 19.66
C MET A 259 7.39 -0.88 20.18
N SER A 260 7.19 -0.50 21.44
CA SER A 260 8.12 0.36 22.16
C SER A 260 9.44 -0.38 22.42
N LYS A 261 10.54 0.37 22.53
CA LYS A 261 11.83 -0.21 22.91
C LYS A 261 11.76 -1.02 24.20
N GLU A 262 11.09 -0.48 25.21
CA GLU A 262 10.98 -1.10 26.53
C GLU A 262 10.25 -2.45 26.43
N LYS A 263 9.19 -2.53 25.60
CA LYS A 263 8.44 -3.76 25.41
C LYS A 263 9.18 -4.79 24.56
N VAL A 264 9.96 -4.33 23.58
CA VAL A 264 10.89 -5.20 22.83
C VAL A 264 11.89 -5.87 23.78
N GLU A 265 12.48 -5.11 24.71
CA GLU A 265 13.41 -5.60 25.72
C GLU A 265 12.71 -6.54 26.72
N GLU A 266 11.51 -6.20 27.18
CA GLU A 266 10.70 -7.00 28.10
C GLU A 266 10.34 -8.37 27.52
N LEU A 267 9.90 -8.42 26.25
CA LEU A 267 9.49 -9.66 25.59
C LEU A 267 10.67 -10.44 24.98
N GLY A 268 11.86 -9.86 24.93
CA GLY A 268 13.04 -10.48 24.32
C GLY A 268 12.90 -10.71 22.81
N VAL A 269 12.06 -9.92 22.13
CA VAL A 269 11.87 -10.00 20.67
C VAL A 269 12.94 -9.21 19.93
N LYS A 270 13.27 -9.61 18.71
CA LYS A 270 14.27 -8.91 17.89
C LYS A 270 13.57 -7.97 16.92
N PRO A 271 13.75 -6.64 17.05
CA PRO A 271 13.17 -5.70 16.10
C PRO A 271 13.94 -5.75 14.77
N ILE A 272 13.24 -5.52 13.65
CA ILE A 272 13.84 -5.53 12.30
C ILE A 272 14.17 -4.13 11.79
N ALA A 273 13.49 -3.11 12.31
CA ALA A 273 13.74 -1.72 11.96
C ALA A 273 13.28 -0.76 13.06
N LYS A 274 13.81 0.46 13.04
CA LYS A 274 13.37 1.60 13.82
C LYS A 274 12.66 2.61 12.94
N ILE A 275 11.52 3.12 13.41
CA ILE A 275 10.88 4.27 12.76
C ILE A 275 11.63 5.53 13.21
N LEU A 276 12.37 6.14 12.29
CA LEU A 276 13.12 7.37 12.57
C LEU A 276 12.19 8.57 12.61
N SER A 277 11.28 8.66 11.64
CA SER A 277 10.32 9.75 11.52
C SER A 277 9.24 9.44 10.49
N PHE A 278 8.27 10.33 10.40
CA PHE A 278 7.21 10.28 9.40
C PHE A 278 6.67 11.69 9.09
N GLY A 279 6.06 11.84 7.92
CA GLY A 279 5.54 13.10 7.41
C GLY A 279 4.30 12.91 6.56
N ASP A 280 3.38 13.86 6.66
CA ASP A 280 2.30 14.04 5.69
C ASP A 280 2.55 15.35 4.95
N ALA A 281 2.13 15.40 3.70
CA ALA A 281 2.02 16.63 2.94
C ALA A 281 0.76 16.62 2.09
N ALA A 282 0.36 17.80 1.62
CA ALA A 282 -0.72 17.95 0.67
C ALA A 282 -0.40 19.10 -0.29
N GLN A 283 -0.98 19.00 -1.47
CA GLN A 283 -1.01 20.03 -2.49
C GLN A 283 -2.32 19.94 -3.26
N ASP A 284 -2.45 20.71 -4.35
CA ASP A 284 -3.64 20.67 -5.18
C ASP A 284 -3.97 19.22 -5.61
N PRO A 285 -5.26 18.79 -5.55
CA PRO A 285 -5.68 17.45 -5.92
C PRO A 285 -5.24 16.99 -7.32
N LEU A 286 -5.12 17.90 -8.28
CA LEU A 286 -4.64 17.61 -9.63
C LEU A 286 -3.18 17.11 -9.62
N TRP A 287 -2.42 17.49 -8.60
CA TRP A 287 -1.00 17.20 -8.44
C TRP A 287 -0.72 16.09 -7.42
N PHE A 288 -1.71 15.26 -7.05
CA PHE A 288 -1.49 14.20 -6.06
C PHE A 288 -0.30 13.28 -6.41
N THR A 289 -0.02 13.10 -7.70
CA THR A 289 1.09 12.32 -8.26
C THR A 289 2.47 12.77 -7.79
N THR A 290 2.70 14.05 -7.51
CA THR A 290 3.98 14.57 -6.99
C THR A 290 3.94 14.85 -5.49
N ALA A 291 2.82 14.56 -4.81
CA ALA A 291 2.72 14.82 -3.37
C ALA A 291 3.79 14.10 -2.51
N PRO A 292 4.28 12.89 -2.87
CA PRO A 292 5.36 12.24 -2.13
C PRO A 292 6.64 13.09 -2.05
N SER A 293 6.98 13.86 -3.09
CA SER A 293 8.13 14.79 -3.08
C SER A 293 8.01 15.90 -2.05
N LYS A 294 6.80 16.15 -1.53
CA LYS A 294 6.55 17.09 -0.42
C LYS A 294 6.55 16.40 0.94
N ALA A 295 6.04 15.17 1.03
CA ALA A 295 5.98 14.42 2.28
C ALA A 295 7.34 13.83 2.71
N ILE A 296 8.14 13.37 1.74
CA ILE A 296 9.45 12.75 1.98
C ILE A 296 10.42 13.73 2.66
N PRO A 297 10.60 14.98 2.19
CA PRO A 297 11.45 15.96 2.88
C PRO A 297 10.99 16.27 4.31
N VAL A 298 9.67 16.23 4.57
CA VAL A 298 9.14 16.41 5.94
C VAL A 298 9.56 15.27 6.84
N ALA A 299 9.47 14.01 6.36
CA ALA A 299 9.96 12.86 7.11
C ALA A 299 11.47 12.98 7.35
N LEU A 300 12.27 13.16 6.30
CA LEU A 300 13.73 13.28 6.42
C LEU A 300 14.17 14.39 7.37
N GLY A 301 13.62 15.60 7.22
CA GLY A 301 13.93 16.73 8.09
C GLY A 301 13.60 16.46 9.56
N ARG A 302 12.51 15.74 9.86
CA ARG A 302 12.17 15.32 11.23
C ARG A 302 13.10 14.26 11.81
N ALA A 303 13.72 13.44 10.95
CA ALA A 303 14.76 12.49 11.35
C ALA A 303 16.15 13.13 11.46
N GLY A 304 16.31 14.39 11.04
CA GLY A 304 17.63 15.02 10.92
C GLY A 304 18.47 14.44 9.78
N LEU A 305 17.83 13.87 8.76
CA LEU A 305 18.46 13.24 7.60
C LEU A 305 18.34 14.11 6.36
N GLU A 306 19.28 13.94 5.44
CA GLU A 306 19.27 14.47 4.09
C GLU A 306 19.03 13.35 3.07
N LYS A 307 18.72 13.72 1.81
CA LYS A 307 18.49 12.75 0.73
C LYS A 307 19.68 11.79 0.52
N LYS A 308 20.91 12.28 0.71
CA LYS A 308 22.15 11.51 0.55
C LYS A 308 22.32 10.38 1.58
N ASP A 309 21.60 10.47 2.70
CA ASP A 309 21.66 9.46 3.75
C ASP A 309 20.74 8.26 3.44
N VAL A 310 19.83 8.39 2.47
CA VAL A 310 18.88 7.35 2.08
C VAL A 310 19.49 6.44 1.03
N GLN A 311 19.56 5.15 1.33
CA GLN A 311 20.16 4.15 0.43
C GLN A 311 19.14 3.50 -0.49
N TYR A 312 17.89 3.36 -0.05
CA TYR A 312 16.81 2.78 -0.84
C TYR A 312 15.48 3.51 -0.63
N TRP A 313 14.71 3.58 -1.71
CA TRP A 313 13.45 4.29 -1.78
C TRP A 313 12.35 3.34 -2.25
N GLU A 314 11.22 3.38 -1.55
CA GLU A 314 9.98 2.74 -1.97
C GLU A 314 8.92 3.83 -2.21
N ILE A 315 8.72 4.23 -3.47
CA ILE A 315 7.67 5.20 -3.84
C ILE A 315 6.59 4.45 -4.62
N ASN A 316 5.36 4.47 -4.11
CA ASN A 316 4.25 3.74 -4.72
C ASN A 316 4.03 4.14 -6.19
N GLU A 317 3.98 3.14 -7.06
CA GLU A 317 3.83 3.33 -8.50
C GLU A 317 2.34 3.29 -8.90
N ALA A 318 1.51 4.21 -8.39
CA ALA A 318 0.11 4.26 -8.84
C ALA A 318 0.02 4.37 -10.38
N PHE A 319 0.97 5.14 -10.95
CA PHE A 319 1.29 5.21 -12.37
C PHE A 319 2.82 5.32 -12.52
N SER A 320 3.41 4.88 -13.63
CA SER A 320 4.84 5.09 -13.91
C SER A 320 5.22 6.58 -13.82
N ALA A 321 4.33 7.47 -14.27
CA ALA A 321 4.50 8.92 -14.16
C ALA A 321 4.68 9.40 -12.70
N VAL A 322 4.06 8.74 -11.71
CA VAL A 322 4.24 9.07 -10.29
C VAL A 322 5.67 8.81 -9.86
N ALA A 323 6.20 7.62 -10.14
CA ALA A 323 7.56 7.28 -9.74
C ALA A 323 8.60 8.15 -10.45
N LEU A 324 8.45 8.35 -11.77
CA LEU A 324 9.34 9.19 -12.57
C LEU A 324 9.32 10.65 -12.11
N ALA A 325 8.13 11.22 -11.85
CA ALA A 325 8.00 12.60 -11.40
C ALA A 325 8.64 12.83 -10.03
N ASN A 326 8.42 11.92 -9.07
CA ASN A 326 9.03 12.05 -7.75
C ASN A 326 10.54 11.80 -7.80
N ALA A 327 11.02 10.87 -8.64
CA ALA A 327 12.44 10.68 -8.86
C ALA A 327 13.10 11.94 -9.44
N GLN A 328 12.44 12.62 -10.39
CA GLN A 328 12.91 13.89 -10.95
C GLN A 328 12.92 15.02 -9.91
N GLU A 329 11.84 15.22 -9.14
CA GLU A 329 11.78 16.30 -8.13
C GLU A 329 12.77 16.08 -6.98
N LEU A 330 12.96 14.83 -6.58
CA LEU A 330 13.83 14.48 -5.46
C LEU A 330 15.26 14.13 -5.90
N ASP A 331 15.56 14.12 -7.20
CA ASP A 331 16.88 13.74 -7.74
C ASP A 331 17.30 12.34 -7.26
N ILE A 332 16.42 11.35 -7.44
CA ILE A 332 16.62 9.95 -7.03
C ILE A 332 17.09 9.13 -8.23
N ASP A 333 18.18 8.39 -8.05
CA ASP A 333 18.63 7.40 -9.01
C ASP A 333 17.64 6.21 -9.06
N GLN A 334 17.18 5.86 -10.26
CA GLN A 334 16.26 4.74 -10.47
C GLN A 334 16.85 3.38 -10.07
N GLY A 335 18.17 3.25 -9.95
CA GLY A 335 18.86 2.06 -9.47
C GLY A 335 18.63 1.77 -7.98
N ILE A 336 18.18 2.75 -7.20
CA ILE A 336 17.89 2.63 -5.76
C ILE A 336 16.41 2.89 -5.42
N LEU A 337 15.56 3.06 -6.43
CA LEU A 337 14.12 3.23 -6.31
C LEU A 337 13.39 1.95 -6.73
N ASN A 338 12.53 1.41 -5.87
CA ASN A 338 11.67 0.24 -6.13
C ASN A 338 12.47 -0.92 -6.75
N VAL A 339 13.55 -1.32 -6.07
CA VAL A 339 14.57 -2.22 -6.64
C VAL A 339 14.08 -3.66 -6.81
N ASN A 340 13.02 -4.04 -6.09
CA ASN A 340 12.36 -5.33 -6.25
C ASN A 340 11.14 -5.28 -7.21
N GLY A 341 10.94 -4.14 -7.88
CA GLY A 341 9.72 -3.84 -8.63
C GLY A 341 8.66 -3.22 -7.73
N GLY A 342 7.66 -2.57 -8.34
CA GLY A 342 6.64 -1.83 -7.60
C GLY A 342 5.23 -2.03 -8.15
N SER A 343 4.33 -1.12 -7.80
CA SER A 343 2.88 -1.30 -7.96
C SER A 343 2.39 -1.39 -9.41
N VAL A 344 3.17 -0.91 -10.40
CA VAL A 344 2.82 -1.09 -11.82
C VAL A 344 2.87 -2.58 -12.20
N ALA A 345 3.75 -3.35 -11.56
CA ALA A 345 3.92 -4.77 -11.83
C ALA A 345 3.34 -5.70 -10.76
N LEU A 346 3.41 -5.31 -9.49
CA LEU A 346 2.93 -6.10 -8.36
C LEU A 346 1.46 -5.84 -8.03
N GLY A 347 0.94 -4.66 -8.40
CA GLY A 347 -0.41 -4.22 -8.09
C GLY A 347 -0.55 -3.20 -6.95
N HIS A 348 -1.73 -2.60 -6.86
CA HIS A 348 -2.06 -1.48 -5.98
C HIS A 348 -3.38 -1.68 -5.20
N PRO A 349 -3.43 -2.59 -4.20
CA PRO A 349 -4.57 -2.69 -3.29
C PRO A 349 -4.62 -1.43 -2.42
N LEU A 350 -5.55 -0.52 -2.69
CA LEU A 350 -5.55 0.88 -2.21
C LEU A 350 -5.20 1.00 -0.72
N GLY A 351 -6.08 0.52 0.17
CA GLY A 351 -5.92 0.65 1.62
C GLY A 351 -4.69 -0.05 2.20
N ALA A 352 -4.16 -1.06 1.51
CA ALA A 352 -3.00 -1.84 1.96
C ALA A 352 -1.66 -1.29 1.44
N SER A 353 -1.65 -0.55 0.33
CA SER A 353 -0.43 -0.27 -0.43
C SER A 353 0.62 0.52 0.34
N GLY A 354 0.19 1.48 1.17
CA GLY A 354 1.13 2.23 2.02
C GLY A 354 1.88 1.36 3.03
N ALA A 355 1.22 0.36 3.61
CA ALA A 355 1.85 -0.61 4.50
C ALA A 355 2.67 -1.65 3.71
N ARG A 356 2.20 -2.02 2.52
CA ARG A 356 2.88 -2.97 1.63
C ARG A 356 4.26 -2.46 1.21
N ILE A 357 4.36 -1.22 0.72
CA ILE A 357 5.65 -0.65 0.30
C ILE A 357 6.61 -0.48 1.49
N LEU A 358 6.09 -0.18 2.68
CA LEU A 358 6.91 -0.11 3.89
C LEU A 358 7.42 -1.50 4.30
N THR A 359 6.58 -2.52 4.18
CA THR A 359 6.98 -3.92 4.37
C THR A 359 8.08 -4.30 3.39
N THR A 360 7.90 -4.01 2.09
CA THR A 360 8.92 -4.26 1.06
C THR A 360 10.22 -3.51 1.33
N LEU A 361 10.15 -2.27 1.83
CA LEU A 361 11.34 -1.52 2.23
C LEU A 361 12.15 -2.22 3.32
N THR A 362 11.49 -2.83 4.33
CA THR A 362 12.21 -3.60 5.35
C THR A 362 12.99 -4.78 4.74
N SER A 363 12.40 -5.48 3.77
CA SER A 363 13.05 -6.57 3.05
C SER A 363 14.19 -6.07 2.18
N VAL A 364 14.00 -4.97 1.44
CA VAL A 364 15.03 -4.37 0.58
C VAL A 364 16.26 -3.96 1.40
N LEU A 365 16.06 -3.30 2.52
CA LEU A 365 17.18 -2.90 3.39
C LEU A 365 17.94 -4.13 3.90
N LYS A 366 17.24 -5.19 4.31
CA LYS A 366 17.86 -6.44 4.76
C LYS A 366 18.63 -7.15 3.63
N GLN A 367 18.04 -7.24 2.45
CA GLN A 367 18.64 -7.94 1.30
C GLN A 367 19.93 -7.29 0.80
N ASN A 368 20.07 -5.98 0.98
CA ASN A 368 21.19 -5.20 0.49
C ASN A 368 22.12 -4.71 1.61
N ASP A 369 21.95 -5.21 2.83
CA ASP A 369 22.70 -4.78 4.02
C ASP A 369 22.75 -3.25 4.18
N ALA A 370 21.62 -2.59 3.90
CA ALA A 370 21.50 -1.13 3.97
C ALA A 370 20.88 -0.69 5.30
N SER A 371 21.22 0.52 5.70
CA SER A 371 20.81 1.11 6.97
C SER A 371 19.53 1.91 6.83
N VAL A 372 19.51 2.95 5.99
CA VAL A 372 18.40 3.91 5.95
C VAL A 372 17.60 3.80 4.66
N GLY A 373 16.28 3.76 4.80
CA GLY A 373 15.34 3.78 3.69
C GLY A 373 14.14 4.68 3.94
N VAL A 374 13.49 5.11 2.86
CA VAL A 374 12.26 5.91 2.92
C VAL A 374 11.18 5.32 2.03
N ALA A 375 9.97 5.19 2.60
CA ALA A 375 8.77 4.86 1.85
C ALA A 375 7.89 6.09 1.70
N GLY A 376 7.33 6.32 0.51
CA GLY A 376 6.44 7.43 0.20
C GLY A 376 5.27 7.00 -0.68
N ILE A 377 4.06 7.50 -0.38
CA ILE A 377 2.86 7.16 -1.13
C ILE A 377 1.96 8.38 -1.28
N CYS A 378 1.47 8.58 -2.50
CA CYS A 378 0.45 9.58 -2.82
C CYS A 378 -0.95 9.05 -2.47
N ASN A 379 -1.92 9.94 -2.30
CA ASN A 379 -3.32 9.59 -2.17
C ASN A 379 -4.21 10.56 -2.95
N GLY A 380 -5.33 10.05 -3.48
CA GLY A 380 -6.36 10.87 -4.11
C GLY A 380 -6.79 12.03 -3.20
N GLY A 381 -7.14 13.16 -3.82
CA GLY A 381 -7.40 14.42 -3.11
C GLY A 381 -6.14 15.25 -2.80
N GLY A 382 -4.98 14.92 -3.37
CA GLY A 382 -3.79 15.77 -3.33
C GLY A 382 -2.84 15.54 -2.15
N GLY A 383 -2.97 14.43 -1.44
CA GLY A 383 -2.16 14.15 -0.25
C GLY A 383 -1.02 13.16 -0.48
N ALA A 384 -0.11 13.09 0.48
CA ALA A 384 0.87 12.01 0.59
C ALA A 384 1.25 11.75 2.04
N SER A 385 1.79 10.56 2.26
CA SER A 385 2.38 10.09 3.51
C SER A 385 3.77 9.51 3.24
N ALA A 386 4.72 9.72 4.16
CA ALA A 386 6.07 9.15 4.08
C ALA A 386 6.60 8.72 5.45
N ILE A 387 7.37 7.62 5.48
CA ILE A 387 8.03 7.09 6.69
C ILE A 387 9.50 6.82 6.37
N ALA A 388 10.40 7.29 7.23
CA ALA A 388 11.82 6.96 7.19
C ALA A 388 12.13 5.91 8.26
N ILE A 389 12.86 4.86 7.88
CA ILE A 389 13.25 3.77 8.79
C ILE A 389 14.75 3.51 8.74
N GLU A 390 15.27 3.00 9.84
CA GLU A 390 16.60 2.45 9.97
C GLU A 390 16.51 0.94 10.22
N ARG A 391 17.21 0.14 9.42
CA ARG A 391 17.32 -1.31 9.61
C ARG A 391 18.08 -1.61 10.90
N LEU A 392 17.58 -2.58 11.66
CA LEU A 392 18.27 -3.12 12.82
C LEU A 392 18.85 -4.51 12.48
N ASN A 393 19.97 -4.85 13.11
CA ASN A 393 20.76 -6.07 12.84
C ASN A 393 20.19 -7.32 13.52
#